data_AF-A0A183EN41-F1
#
_entry.id   AF-A0A183EN41-F1
#
_cell.length_a   1.000
_cell.length_b   1.000
_cell.length_c   1.000
_cell.angle_alpha   90.00
_cell.angle_beta   90.00
_cell.angle_gamma   90.00
#
_symmetry.space_group_name_H-M   'P 1'
#
loop_
_entity.id
_entity.type
_entity.pdbx_description
1 polymer ?
#
loop_
_entity_poly.entity_id
_entity_poly.type
_entity_poly.pdbx_seq_one_letter_code
_entity_poly.pdbx_strand_id
1 'polypeptide(L)' 'MIGTELKSMVECPNGWHMVGADVDSQEQWIAALLGDCCVGKGVTGITPFSNMLLAGSKADHSDLHSVVASEVGISRDKAK' A
#
# COMPACT_ATOMS: atom_id res chain seq x y z
N MET A 1 19.17 -17.95 -2.75
CA MET A 1 19.94 -16.86 -2.11
C MET A 1 20.17 -17.26 -0.66
N ILE A 2 21.34 -16.99 -0.07
CA ILE A 2 21.51 -17.21 1.37
C ILE A 2 20.61 -16.18 2.07
N GLY A 3 19.65 -16.63 2.88
CA GLY A 3 18.80 -15.76 3.70
C GLY A 3 17.29 -15.78 3.41
N THR A 4 16.85 -16.40 2.32
CA THR A 4 15.43 -16.38 1.90
C THR A 4 14.48 -16.97 2.95
N GLU A 5 14.90 -18.00 3.68
CA GLU A 5 14.08 -18.70 4.68
C GLU A 5 14.43 -18.33 6.13
N LEU A 6 15.24 -17.29 6.39
CA LEU A 6 15.65 -16.98 7.77
C LEU A 6 14.45 -16.62 8.68
N LYS A 7 13.39 -16.02 8.12
CA LYS A 7 12.17 -15.70 8.88
C LYS A 7 11.41 -16.97 9.30
N SER A 8 11.54 -18.09 8.59
CA SER A 8 10.84 -19.33 8.93
C SER A 8 11.39 -20.00 10.19
N MET A 9 12.59 -19.62 10.64
CA MET A 9 13.17 -20.12 11.90
C MET A 9 12.54 -19.49 13.15
N VAL A 10 11.72 -18.44 12.98
CA VAL A 10 10.97 -17.80 14.07
C VAL A 10 9.62 -18.50 14.19
N GLU A 11 9.54 -19.44 15.12
CA GLU A 11 8.35 -20.28 15.33
C GLU A 11 7.57 -19.86 16.59
N CYS A 12 6.28 -20.19 16.61
CA CYS A 12 5.43 -20.01 17.79
C CYS A 12 5.68 -21.14 18.80
N PRO A 13 5.60 -20.90 20.13
CA PRO A 13 5.68 -21.96 21.12
C PRO A 13 4.61 -23.06 20.93
N ASN A 14 4.89 -24.28 21.39
CA ASN A 14 3.95 -25.40 21.32
C ASN A 14 2.58 -25.03 21.92
N GLY A 15 1.51 -25.33 21.17
CA GLY A 15 0.13 -25.02 21.56
C GLY A 15 -0.34 -23.61 21.22
N TRP A 16 0.48 -22.79 20.54
CA TRP A 16 0.16 -21.42 20.13
C TRP A 16 0.35 -21.21 18.62
N HIS A 17 -0.25 -20.14 18.09
CA HIS A 17 -0.13 -19.75 16.69
C HIS A 17 0.29 -18.29 16.56
N MET A 18 1.14 -17.99 15.58
CA MET A 18 1.42 -16.61 15.15
C MET A 18 0.32 -16.14 14.20
N VAL A 19 -0.27 -14.98 14.51
CA VAL A 19 -1.26 -14.31 13.67
C VAL A 19 -0.67 -12.96 13.28
N GLY A 20 -0.48 -12.76 11.98
CA GLY A 20 0.05 -11.51 11.41
C GLY A 20 -0.95 -10.88 10.45
N ALA A 21 -0.80 -9.58 10.25
CA ALA A 21 -1.47 -8.83 9.20
C ALA A 21 -0.42 -8.01 8.45
N ASP A 22 -0.57 -7.94 7.15
CA ASP A 22 0.16 -7.02 6.29
C ASP A 22 -0.85 -6.01 5.76
N VAL A 23 -0.69 -4.74 6.14
CA VAL A 23 -1.61 -3.68 5.75
C VAL A 23 -1.01 -2.97 4.56
N ASP A 24 -1.56 -3.26 3.37
CA ASP A 24 -1.15 -2.58 2.15
C ASP A 24 -1.29 -1.05 2.30
N SER A 25 -0.30 -0.31 1.79
CA SER A 25 -0.39 1.14 1.59
C SER A 25 -0.56 1.99 2.87
N GLN A 26 -0.15 1.51 4.04
CA GLN A 26 -0.36 2.21 5.33
C GLN A 26 0.17 3.66 5.33
N GLU A 27 1.42 3.88 4.89
CA GLU A 27 2.01 5.22 4.85
C GLU A 27 1.34 6.10 3.79
N GLN A 28 0.87 5.50 2.70
CA GLN A 28 0.19 6.21 1.63
C GLN A 28 -1.17 6.75 2.10
N TRP A 29 -1.92 5.99 2.89
CA TRP A 29 -3.19 6.46 3.49
C TRP A 29 -2.97 7.68 4.38
N ILE A 30 -1.88 7.70 5.16
CA ILE A 30 -1.53 8.86 6.00
C ILE A 30 -1.19 10.07 5.11
N ALA A 31 -0.37 9.89 4.08
CA ALA A 31 0.00 10.95 3.15
C ALA A 31 -1.23 11.52 2.41
N ALA A 32 -2.17 10.67 2.00
CA ALA A 32 -3.41 11.06 1.35
C ALA A 32 -4.30 11.92 2.26
N LEU A 33 -4.48 11.50 3.51
CA LEU A 33 -5.23 12.26 4.52
C LEU A 33 -4.61 13.63 4.78
N LEU A 34 -3.29 13.69 4.94
CA LEU A 34 -2.58 14.95 5.13
C LEU A 34 -2.72 15.87 3.91
N GLY A 35 -2.58 15.31 2.70
CA GLY A 35 -2.77 16.05 1.45
C GLY A 35 -4.17 16.65 1.31
N ASP A 36 -5.21 15.86 1.61
CA ASP A 36 -6.60 16.32 1.57
C ASP A 36 -6.88 17.41 2.61
N CYS A 37 -6.32 17.28 3.82
CA CYS A 37 -6.42 18.28 4.88
C CYS A 37 -5.85 19.65 4.44
N CYS A 38 -4.74 19.65 3.69
CA CYS A 38 -4.14 20.89 3.18
C CYS A 38 -5.03 21.65 2.19
N VAL A 39 -6.00 20.98 1.55
CA VAL A 39 -6.97 21.63 0.64
C VAL A 39 -8.03 22.42 1.43
N GLY A 40 -8.15 22.21 2.75
CA GLY A 40 -8.96 23.05 3.64
C GLY A 40 -10.48 22.86 3.52
N LYS A 41 -10.94 21.77 2.87
CA LYS A 41 -12.38 21.50 2.67
C LYS A 41 -12.95 20.42 3.59
N GLY A 42 -12.11 19.68 4.33
CA GLY A 42 -12.55 18.58 5.19
C GLY A 42 -13.18 17.41 4.43
N VAL A 43 -12.76 17.19 3.17
CA VAL A 43 -13.28 16.15 2.28
C VAL A 43 -12.13 15.23 1.88
N THR A 44 -12.33 13.92 2.01
CA THR A 44 -11.39 12.90 1.55
C THR A 44 -11.53 12.64 0.05
N GLY A 45 -10.45 12.20 -0.61
CA GLY A 45 -10.44 11.93 -2.05
C GLY A 45 -10.33 13.18 -2.93
N ILE A 46 -10.02 14.34 -2.36
CA ILE A 46 -9.98 15.61 -3.11
C ILE A 46 -8.69 15.77 -3.92
N THR A 47 -7.58 15.23 -3.42
CA THR A 47 -6.33 15.19 -4.18
C THR A 47 -6.34 14.00 -5.14
N PRO A 48 -5.68 14.09 -6.32
CA PRO A 48 -5.54 12.94 -7.22
C PRO A 48 -4.91 11.74 -6.51
N PHE A 49 -3.95 12.00 -5.61
CA PHE A 49 -3.30 10.98 -4.80
C PHE A 49 -4.26 10.24 -3.88
N SER A 50 -5.07 10.95 -3.08
CA SER A 50 -6.05 10.32 -2.19
C SER A 50 -7.18 9.65 -2.96
N ASN A 51 -7.60 10.21 -4.11
CA ASN A 51 -8.62 9.61 -4.95
C ASN A 51 -8.17 8.26 -5.51
N MET A 52 -6.89 8.12 -5.90
CA MET A 52 -6.32 6.84 -6.35
C MET A 52 -6.29 5.78 -5.24
N LEU A 53 -6.20 6.18 -3.96
CA LEU A 53 -6.30 5.24 -2.83
C LEU A 53 -7.75 4.91 -2.46
N LEU A 54 -8.65 5.89 -2.59
CA LEU A 54 -10.06 5.77 -2.18
C LEU A 54 -10.92 5.03 -3.21
N ALA A 55 -10.78 5.39 -4.48
CA ALA A 55 -11.63 4.92 -5.57
C ALA A 55 -10.86 4.14 -6.64
N GLY A 56 -9.51 4.19 -6.60
CA GLY A 56 -8.69 3.47 -7.55
C GLY A 56 -8.76 1.96 -7.36
N SER A 57 -8.63 1.19 -8.44
CA SER A 57 -8.63 -0.27 -8.38
C SER A 57 -7.48 -0.87 -9.19
N LYS A 58 -7.11 -2.11 -8.83
CA LYS A 58 -6.11 -2.86 -9.58
C LYS A 58 -6.64 -3.32 -10.95
N ALA A 59 -7.94 -3.57 -11.06
CA ALA A 59 -8.55 -4.19 -12.24
C ALA A 59 -8.66 -3.23 -13.43
N ASP A 60 -8.87 -1.94 -13.15
CA ASP A 60 -8.95 -0.85 -14.12
C ASP A 60 -7.65 -0.05 -14.24
N HIS A 61 -6.59 -0.52 -13.57
CA HIS A 61 -5.27 0.15 -13.52
C HIS A 61 -5.31 1.59 -12.99
N SER A 62 -6.32 1.94 -12.19
CA SER A 62 -6.46 3.28 -11.61
C SER A 62 -5.91 3.40 -10.18
N ASP A 63 -5.52 2.28 -9.54
CA ASP A 63 -4.81 2.32 -8.26
C ASP A 63 -3.42 2.95 -8.38
N LEU A 64 -2.97 3.59 -7.30
CA LEU A 64 -1.72 4.34 -7.25
C LEU A 64 -0.51 3.57 -7.79
N HIS A 65 -0.37 2.29 -7.43
CA HIS A 65 0.78 1.50 -7.89
C HIS A 65 0.70 1.20 -9.39
N SER A 66 -0.50 0.99 -9.94
CA SER A 66 -0.66 0.77 -11.39
C SER A 66 -0.33 2.04 -12.18
N VAL A 67 -0.80 3.20 -11.71
CA VAL A 67 -0.52 4.49 -12.35
C VAL A 67 0.97 4.79 -12.31
N VAL A 68 1.63 4.69 -11.15
CA VAL A 68 3.08 4.93 -11.02
C VAL A 68 3.89 3.95 -11.87
N ALA A 69 3.52 2.67 -11.87
CA ALA A 69 4.17 1.65 -12.69
C ALA A 69 4.10 1.97 -14.18
N SER A 70 2.93 2.42 -14.66
CA SER A 70 2.72 2.84 -16.05
C SER A 70 3.57 4.06 -16.41
N GLU A 71 3.55 5.10 -15.58
CA GLU A 71 4.29 6.35 -15.82
C GLU A 71 5.81 6.14 -15.80
N VAL A 72 6.30 5.25 -14.94
CA VAL A 72 7.75 4.98 -14.79
C VAL A 72 8.23 3.86 -15.72
N GLY A 73 7.33 3.05 -16.28
CA GLY A 73 7.68 1.92 -17.14
C GLY A 73 8.22 0.70 -16.37
N ILE A 74 7.75 0.47 -15.15
CA ILE A 74 8.12 -0.67 -14.29
C ILE A 74 6.92 -1.57 -14.02
N SER A 75 7.15 -2.76 -13.46
CA SER A 75 6.05 -3.62 -13.00
C SER A 75 5.41 -3.05 -11.73
N ARG A 76 4.11 -3.27 -11.53
CA ARG A 76 3.37 -2.85 -10.33
C ARG A 76 4.03 -3.30 -9.02
N ASP A 77 4.54 -4.52 -8.95
CA ASP A 77 5.22 -5.03 -7.74
C ASP A 77 6.54 -4.31 -7.43
N LYS A 78 7.14 -3.63 -8.42
CA LYS A 78 8.31 -2.75 -8.21
C LYS A 78 7.91 -1.32 -7.85
N ALA A 79 6.65 -0.95 -8.11
CA ALA A 79 6.09 0.35 -7.74
C ALA A 79 5.39 0.33 -6.38
N LYS A 80 5.27 -0.86 -5.76
CA LYS A 80 4.99 -1.04 -4.33
C LYS A 80 6.26 -0.79 -3.53
#